data_AF-A0AAD1RST5-F1
#
_entry.id   AF-A0AAD1RST5-F1
#
_cell.length_a   1.000
_cell.length_b   1.000
_cell.length_c   1.000
_cell.angle_alpha   90.00
_cell.angle_beta   90.00
_cell.angle_gamma   90.00
#
_symmetry.space_group_name_H-M   'P 1'
#
loop_
_entity.id
_entity.type
_entity.pdbx_description
1 polymer ?
#
loop_
_entity_poly.entity_id
_entity_poly.type
_entity_poly.pdbx_seq_one_letter_code
_entity_poly.pdbx_strand_id
1 'polypeptide(L)'
;MVIRQDLQELTATLGAEMSQLCTEVTTQGTRVQALEDATRNNAERTTAMDQAVRRQGFILIDTRRQVEDLDNCSHRNNIQVRGVPEPEGEEEVNCVLTCLFSTILRNEVPVNFGFIRAHRVSQP
;
A
#
# COMPACT_ATOMS: atom_id res chain seq x y z
N MET A 1 57.27 37.85 46.67
CA MET A 1 57.25 37.86 45.19
C MET A 1 56.44 36.70 44.62
N VAL A 2 56.52 35.50 45.22
CA VAL A 2 55.78 34.27 44.85
C VAL A 2 54.24 34.45 44.75
N ILE A 3 53.58 34.99 45.79
CA ILE A 3 52.11 35.15 45.83
C ILE A 3 51.53 35.94 44.65
N ARG A 4 52.27 36.93 44.14
CA ARG A 4 51.81 37.76 43.02
C ARG A 4 51.84 36.98 41.69
N GLN A 5 52.81 36.09 41.55
CA GLN A 5 52.94 35.23 40.38
C GLN A 5 51.85 34.15 40.39
N ASP A 6 51.59 33.53 41.54
CA ASP A 6 50.52 32.54 41.69
C ASP A 6 49.13 33.13 41.39
N LEU A 7 48.87 34.37 41.83
CA LEU A 7 47.61 35.07 41.53
C LEU A 7 47.46 35.39 40.03
N GLN A 8 48.56 35.75 39.35
CA GLN A 8 48.56 35.99 37.90
C GLN A 8 48.31 34.70 37.13
N GLU A 9 48.88 33.58 37.57
CA GLU A 9 48.70 32.28 36.94
C GLU A 9 47.28 31.75 37.14
N LEU A 10 46.69 31.95 38.33
CA LEU A 10 45.30 31.63 38.60
C LEU A 10 44.33 32.46 37.74
N THR A 11 44.57 33.77 37.62
CA THR A 11 43.73 34.63 36.77
C THR A 11 43.85 34.26 35.29
N ALA A 12 45.04 33.90 34.82
CA ALA A 12 45.24 33.41 33.46
C ALA A 12 44.47 32.11 33.21
N THR A 13 44.54 31.16 34.16
CA THR A 13 43.85 29.87 34.08
C THR A 13 42.32 30.06 34.07
N LEU A 14 41.79 30.87 34.98
CA LEU A 14 40.36 31.20 35.02
C LEU A 14 39.89 31.88 33.73
N GLY A 15 40.70 32.77 33.15
CA GLY A 15 40.40 33.41 31.87
C GLY A 15 40.32 32.41 30.71
N ALA A 16 41.27 31.47 30.67
CA ALA A 16 41.28 30.41 29.66
C ALA A 16 40.07 29.47 29.79
N GLU A 17 39.75 29.02 31.01
CA GLU A 17 38.57 28.17 31.26
C GLU A 17 37.26 28.90 30.93
N MET A 18 37.11 30.17 31.30
CA MET A 18 35.95 30.98 30.92
C MET A 18 35.82 31.11 29.39
N SER A 19 36.93 31.34 28.69
CA SER A 19 36.93 31.41 27.22
C SER A 19 36.54 30.08 26.59
N GLN A 20 37.01 28.97 27.16
CA GLN A 20 36.65 27.63 26.72
C GLN A 20 35.17 27.36 26.95
N LEU A 21 34.64 27.65 28.15
CA LEU A 21 33.22 27.55 28.48
C LEU A 21 32.35 28.37 27.54
N CYS A 22 32.72 29.61 27.23
CA CYS A 22 32.01 30.44 26.26
C CYS A 22 31.96 29.78 24.87
N THR A 23 33.06 29.17 24.44
CA THR A 23 33.14 28.47 23.16
C THR A 23 32.27 27.22 23.15
N GLU A 24 32.31 26.44 24.22
CA GLU A 24 31.48 25.23 24.38
C GLU A 24 29.99 25.57 24.42
N VAL A 25 29.58 26.59 25.18
CA VAL A 25 28.19 27.05 25.27
C VAL A 25 27.70 27.53 23.91
N THR A 26 28.50 28.32 23.18
CA THR A 26 28.15 28.79 21.84
C THR A 26 27.98 27.61 20.88
N THR A 27 28.91 26.64 20.93
CA THR A 27 28.87 25.43 20.10
C THR A 27 27.63 24.59 20.43
N GLN A 28 27.32 24.40 21.70
CA GLN A 28 26.12 23.69 22.13
C GLN A 28 24.85 24.42 21.66
N GLY A 29 24.80 25.75 21.75
CA GLY A 29 23.69 26.55 21.24
C GLY A 29 23.44 26.32 19.75
N THR A 30 24.49 26.33 18.93
CA THR A 30 24.35 26.05 17.48
C THR A 30 23.86 24.63 17.19
N ARG A 31 24.32 23.64 17.97
CA ARG A 31 23.89 22.24 17.82
C ARG A 31 22.42 22.05 18.20
N VAL A 32 21.96 22.70 19.28
CA VAL A 32 20.56 22.66 19.70
C VAL A 32 19.68 23.28 18.63
N GLN A 33 20.03 24.45 18.10
CA GLN A 33 19.28 25.10 17.03
C GLN A 33 19.15 24.18 15.79
N ALA A 34 20.24 23.56 15.37
CA ALA A 34 20.22 22.63 14.24
C ALA A 34 19.32 21.40 14.49
N LEU A 35 19.30 20.89 15.73
CA LEU A 35 18.41 19.78 16.11
C LEU A 35 16.94 20.21 16.16
N GLU A 36 16.64 21.40 16.64
CA GLU A 36 15.28 21.94 16.65
C GLU A 36 14.75 22.13 15.23
N ASP A 37 15.57 22.66 14.33
CA ASP A 37 15.20 22.85 12.92
C ASP A 37 15.02 21.51 12.21
N ALA A 38 15.90 20.53 12.46
CA ALA A 38 15.75 19.18 11.94
C ALA A 38 14.47 18.49 12.47
N THR A 39 14.14 18.70 13.74
CA THR A 39 12.94 18.14 14.37
C THR A 39 11.68 18.76 13.77
N ARG A 40 11.66 20.08 13.55
CA ARG A 40 10.55 20.77 12.87
C ARG A 40 10.34 20.24 11.46
N ASN A 41 11.42 20.12 10.67
CA ASN A 41 11.37 19.57 9.32
C ASN A 41 10.87 18.12 9.29
N ASN A 42 11.28 17.29 10.25
CA ASN A 42 10.81 15.91 10.35
C ASN A 42 9.34 15.81 10.73
N ALA A 43 8.84 16.71 11.59
CA ALA A 43 7.42 16.76 11.94
C ALA A 43 6.55 17.13 10.72
N GLU A 44 7.00 18.10 9.92
CA GLU A 44 6.32 18.49 8.68
C GLU A 44 6.31 17.34 7.66
N ARG A 45 7.45 16.66 7.47
CA ARG A 45 7.56 15.51 6.56
C ARG A 45 6.67 14.34 7.00
N THR A 46 6.65 14.03 8.29
CA THR A 46 5.78 12.97 8.84
C THR A 46 4.31 13.30 8.55
N THR A 47 3.90 14.54 8.80
CA THR A 47 2.52 14.99 8.54
C THR A 47 2.16 14.88 7.06
N ALA A 48 3.07 15.30 6.16
CA ALA A 48 2.86 15.18 4.72
C ALA A 48 2.76 13.71 4.27
N MET A 49 3.57 12.83 4.86
CA MET A 49 3.56 11.40 4.56
C MET A 49 2.26 10.75 5.04
N ASP A 50 1.77 11.08 6.23
CA ASP A 50 0.48 10.59 6.75
C ASP A 50 -0.68 10.98 5.84
N GLN A 51 -0.68 12.22 5.32
CA GLN A 51 -1.67 12.66 4.35
C GLN A 51 -1.57 11.90 3.02
N ALA A 52 -0.36 11.58 2.56
CA ALA A 52 -0.16 10.78 1.36
C ALA A 52 -0.68 9.34 1.53
N VAL A 53 -0.36 8.70 2.66
CA VAL A 53 -0.83 7.34 3.00
C VAL A 53 -2.36 7.29 3.04
N ARG A 54 -3.02 8.27 3.66
CA ARG A 54 -4.49 8.35 3.68
C ARG A 54 -5.07 8.46 2.27
N ARG A 55 -4.50 9.32 1.42
CA ARG A 55 -4.93 9.46 0.02
C ARG A 55 -4.77 8.16 -0.77
N GLN A 56 -3.63 7.49 -0.62
CA GLN A 56 -3.42 6.18 -1.25
C GLN A 56 -4.41 5.13 -0.74
N GLY A 57 -4.74 5.14 0.55
CA GLY A 57 -5.77 4.27 1.12
C GLY A 57 -7.13 4.44 0.44
N PHE A 58 -7.56 5.69 0.19
CA PHE A 58 -8.81 5.94 -0.55
C PHE A 58 -8.76 5.43 -1.98
N ILE A 59 -7.66 5.66 -2.70
CA ILE A 59 -7.47 5.18 -4.07
C ILE A 59 -7.52 3.65 -4.13
N LEU A 60 -6.89 2.96 -3.17
CA LEU A 60 -6.91 1.50 -3.12
C LEU A 60 -8.33 0.95 -2.89
N ILE A 61 -9.09 1.56 -1.99
CA ILE A 61 -10.48 1.16 -1.74
C ILE A 61 -11.34 1.37 -2.98
N ASP A 62 -11.20 2.51 -3.65
CA ASP A 62 -11.96 2.82 -4.85
C ASP A 62 -11.60 1.87 -6.01
N THR A 63 -10.30 1.67 -6.25
CA THR A 63 -9.80 0.72 -7.26
C THR A 63 -10.30 -0.68 -7.00
N ARG A 64 -10.29 -1.13 -5.73
CA ARG A 64 -10.81 -2.45 -5.35
C ARG A 64 -12.29 -2.58 -5.69
N ARG A 65 -13.11 -1.57 -5.37
CA ARG A 65 -14.54 -1.57 -5.72
C ARG A 65 -14.75 -1.64 -7.22
N GLN A 66 -14.00 -0.86 -8.00
CA GLN A 66 -14.07 -0.91 -9.46
C GLN A 66 -13.71 -2.29 -10.01
N VAL A 67 -12.69 -2.95 -9.45
CA VAL A 67 -12.33 -4.32 -9.84
C VAL A 67 -13.44 -5.31 -9.47
N GLU A 68 -13.99 -5.24 -8.26
CA GLU A 68 -15.12 -6.08 -7.83
C GLU A 68 -16.34 -5.87 -8.73
N ASP A 69 -16.66 -4.62 -9.10
CA ASP A 69 -17.76 -4.30 -10.01
C ASP A 69 -17.52 -4.83 -11.42
N LEU A 70 -16.30 -4.68 -11.96
CA LEU A 70 -15.93 -5.23 -13.26
C LEU A 70 -15.99 -6.76 -13.27
N ASP A 71 -15.51 -7.40 -12.20
CA ASP A 71 -15.56 -8.85 -12.07
C ASP A 71 -17.00 -9.34 -11.99
N ASN A 72 -17.85 -8.68 -11.21
CA ASN A 72 -19.27 -8.96 -11.14
C ASN A 72 -19.97 -8.75 -12.49
N CYS A 73 -19.65 -7.66 -13.21
CA CYS A 73 -20.20 -7.40 -14.54
C CYS A 73 -19.77 -8.45 -15.58
N SER A 74 -18.51 -8.87 -15.52
CA SER A 74 -17.95 -9.95 -16.35
C SER A 74 -18.67 -11.27 -16.10
N HIS A 75 -18.99 -11.58 -14.84
CA HIS A 75 -19.64 -12.83 -14.45
C HIS A 75 -21.17 -12.80 -14.53
N ARG A 76 -21.81 -11.64 -14.73
CA ARG A 76 -23.27 -11.49 -14.65
C ARG A 76 -24.06 -12.37 -15.63
N ASN A 77 -23.49 -12.64 -16.80
CA ASN A 77 -24.10 -13.51 -17.82
C ASN A 77 -23.52 -14.93 -17.83
N ASN A 78 -22.66 -15.26 -16.86
CA ASN A 78 -22.05 -16.58 -16.76
C ASN A 78 -22.94 -17.48 -15.89
N ILE A 79 -23.26 -18.67 -16.40
CA ILE A 79 -23.99 -19.70 -15.67
C ILE A 79 -23.02 -20.82 -15.32
N GLN A 80 -22.84 -21.10 -14.03
CA GLN A 80 -22.07 -22.26 -13.59
C GLN A 80 -22.99 -23.47 -13.46
N VAL A 81 -22.76 -24.49 -14.29
CA VAL A 81 -23.47 -25.77 -14.22
C VAL A 81 -22.60 -26.79 -13.48
N ARG A 82 -23.15 -27.42 -12.43
CA ARG A 82 -22.45 -28.41 -11.59
C ARG A 82 -23.03 -29.80 -11.79
N GLY A 83 -22.24 -30.84 -11.54
CA GLY A 83 -22.68 -32.24 -11.64
C GLY A 83 -22.77 -32.79 -13.07
N VAL A 84 -22.14 -32.12 -14.04
CA VAL A 84 -22.07 -32.60 -15.43
C VAL A 84 -20.90 -33.60 -15.55
N PRO A 85 -21.15 -34.86 -15.99
CA PRO A 85 -20.11 -35.86 -16.23
C PRO A 85 -19.00 -35.31 -17.13
N GLU A 86 -17.74 -35.72 -16.95
CA GLU A 86 -16.63 -35.26 -17.77
C GLU A 86 -16.75 -35.79 -19.22
N PRO A 87 -16.90 -34.91 -20.22
CA PRO A 87 -16.84 -35.28 -21.63
C PRO A 87 -15.40 -35.55 -22.04
N GLU A 88 -15.23 -36.30 -23.13
CA GLU A 88 -13.92 -36.67 -23.68
C GLU A 88 -13.29 -35.50 -24.49
N GLY A 89 -14.05 -34.45 -24.83
CA GLY A 89 -13.56 -33.27 -25.55
C GLY A 89 -14.29 -31.94 -25.30
N GLU A 90 -13.70 -30.81 -25.73
CA GLU A 90 -14.27 -29.46 -25.57
C GLU A 90 -15.53 -29.22 -26.42
N GLU A 91 -15.60 -29.76 -27.64
CA GLU A 91 -16.76 -29.63 -28.53
C GLU A 91 -18.02 -30.29 -27.94
N GLU A 92 -17.84 -31.30 -27.10
CA GLU A 92 -18.92 -32.01 -26.41
C GLU A 92 -19.58 -31.15 -25.32
N VAL A 93 -18.86 -30.19 -24.73
CA VAL A 93 -19.39 -29.32 -23.66
C VAL A 93 -20.58 -28.50 -24.16
N ASN A 94 -20.46 -27.87 -25.33
CA ASN A 94 -21.55 -27.09 -25.93
C ASN A 94 -22.76 -27.96 -26.29
N CYS A 95 -22.51 -29.18 -26.79
CA CYS A 95 -23.57 -30.13 -27.13
C CYS A 95 -24.35 -30.54 -25.86
N VAL A 96 -23.63 -30.94 -24.81
CA VAL A 96 -24.21 -31.33 -23.51
C VAL A 96 -25.01 -30.18 -22.91
N LEU A 97 -24.48 -28.94 -22.93
CA LEU A 97 -25.21 -27.77 -22.43
C LEU A 97 -26.48 -27.52 -23.24
N THR A 98 -26.43 -27.59 -24.58
CA THR A 98 -27.60 -27.40 -25.45
C THR A 98 -28.68 -28.44 -25.15
N CYS A 99 -28.30 -29.72 -25.00
CA CYS A 99 -29.23 -30.78 -24.64
C CYS A 99 -29.84 -30.56 -23.25
N LEU A 100 -29.03 -30.19 -22.26
CA LEU A 100 -29.46 -29.95 -20.89
C LEU A 100 -30.46 -28.79 -20.81
N PHE A 101 -30.15 -27.63 -21.41
CA PHE A 101 -31.05 -26.48 -21.43
C PHE A 101 -32.32 -26.74 -22.22
N SER A 102 -32.25 -27.44 -23.36
CA SER A 102 -33.44 -27.82 -24.13
C SER A 102 -34.37 -28.72 -23.31
N THR A 103 -33.81 -29.65 -22.54
CA THR A 103 -34.55 -30.57 -21.65
C THR A 103 -35.22 -29.81 -20.51
N ILE A 104 -34.49 -28.91 -19.84
CA ILE A 104 -35.01 -28.13 -18.70
C ILE A 104 -36.11 -27.16 -19.15
N LEU A 105 -35.89 -26.47 -20.28
CA LEU A 105 -36.81 -25.46 -20.80
C LEU A 105 -37.98 -26.06 -21.60
N ARG A 106 -37.99 -27.39 -21.81
CA ARG A 106 -39.01 -28.12 -22.56
C ARG A 106 -39.22 -27.57 -23.97
N ASN A 107 -38.13 -27.18 -24.63
CA ASN A 107 -38.20 -26.72 -26.01
C ASN A 107 -38.35 -27.92 -26.95
N GLU A 108 -39.45 -27.95 -27.72
CA GLU A 108 -39.73 -29.01 -28.70
C GLU A 108 -38.84 -28.91 -29.95
N VAL A 109 -38.23 -27.75 -30.19
CA VAL A 109 -37.32 -27.47 -31.31
C VAL A 109 -35.91 -27.21 -30.75
N PRO A 110 -34.84 -27.73 -31.39
CA PRO A 110 -33.47 -27.41 -30.99
C PRO A 110 -33.23 -25.90 -31.09
N VAL A 111 -33.16 -25.22 -29.94
CA VAL A 111 -32.85 -23.80 -29.87
C VAL A 111 -31.34 -23.64 -29.82
N ASN A 112 -30.77 -22.83 -30.72
CA ASN A 112 -29.39 -22.40 -30.59
C ASN A 112 -29.31 -21.32 -29.51
N PHE A 113 -28.78 -21.68 -28.34
CA PHE A 113 -28.68 -20.79 -27.18
C PHE A 113 -27.60 -19.71 -27.30
N GLY A 114 -26.79 -19.70 -28.36
CA GLY A 114 -25.82 -18.63 -28.62
C GLY A 114 -24.74 -18.49 -27.54
N PHE A 115 -24.21 -19.60 -27.01
CA PHE A 115 -23.15 -19.58 -26.01
C PHE A 115 -21.89 -18.90 -26.57
N ILE A 116 -21.48 -17.77 -25.97
CA ILE A 116 -20.28 -17.03 -26.38
C ILE A 116 -19.01 -17.83 -26.06
N ARG A 117 -18.99 -18.50 -24.90
CA ARG A 117 -17.88 -19.36 -24.45
C ARG A 117 -18.42 -20.40 -23.47
N ALA A 118 -18.06 -21.66 -23.68
CA ALA A 118 -18.29 -22.73 -22.72
C ALA A 118 -16.95 -23.43 -22.47
N HIS A 119 -16.61 -23.59 -21.20
CA HIS A 119 -15.38 -24.26 -20.80
C HIS A 119 -15.56 -24.85 -19.41
N ARG A 120 -14.77 -25.87 -19.08
CA ARG A 120 -14.69 -26.35 -17.70
C ARG A 120 -13.80 -25.42 -16.89
N VAL A 121 -14.21 -25.15 -15.66
CA VAL A 121 -13.37 -24.45 -14.69
C VAL A 121 -12.37 -25.48 -14.17
N SER A 122 -11.08 -25.28 -14.46
CA SER A 122 -10.01 -26.08 -13.87
C SER A 122 -10.13 -26.02 -12.35
N GLN A 123 -10.07 -27.17 -11.67
CA GLN A 123 -10.03 -27.17 -10.21
C GLN A 123 -8.82 -26.33 -9.74
N PRO A 124 -8.95 -25.56 -8.64
CA PRO A 124 -7.84 -24.80 -8.07
C PRO A 124 -6.72 -25.71 -7.57
#